data_AF-A0A7S0CZ11-F1
#
_entry.id   AF-A0A7S0CZ11-F1
#
_cell.length_a   1.000
_cell.length_b   1.000
_cell.length_c   1.000
_cell.angle_alpha   90.00
_cell.angle_beta   90.00
_cell.angle_gamma   90.00
#
_symmetry.space_group_name_H-M   'P 1'
#
loop_
_entity.id
_entity.type
_entity.pdbx_description
1 polymer ?
#
loop_
_entity_poly.entity_id
_entity_poly.type
_entity_poly.pdbx_seq_one_letter_code
_entity_poly.pdbx_strand_id
1 'polypeptide(L)'
;MVVPDTRLICENMLMSEGFRGARMLAYKFTTLYNLSKELLSQQKFYDWGLRATKAVLRVAGGLKRAAPPGTDEDIVLMRALRDFNLPKLVQEDKDIFRQLCSDLFPGRSNVERIMDEELVTAVREASLKLGLQPEAGFMDKVVELQELFNIRHSVFIIGPASAGKTKIWNALASAQKILKNDLVYVPINPKAVKNDDLYGYLRKTEWHDGILSTIMRDMARNNSPYREEQNIKWIVLDGDVDAEWIESLNTVMDDNKVLTLVSNERIPLSEPMRLLFEVSNLNHATPATVSRA
;
A
#
# COMPACT_ATOMS: atom_id res chain seq x y z
N MET A 1 -20.76 -16.34 7.91
CA MET A 1 -20.97 -15.67 6.61
C MET A 1 -20.62 -16.67 5.52
N VAL A 2 -21.45 -16.82 4.48
CA VAL A 2 -21.18 -17.75 3.35
C VAL A 2 -19.85 -17.35 2.70
N VAL A 3 -18.99 -18.32 2.41
CA VAL A 3 -17.71 -18.07 1.72
C VAL A 3 -18.03 -17.50 0.33
N PRO A 4 -17.58 -16.29 -0.01
CA PRO A 4 -17.89 -15.68 -1.29
C PRO A 4 -17.19 -16.44 -2.43
N ASP A 5 -17.89 -16.60 -3.55
CA ASP A 5 -17.28 -17.14 -4.78
C ASP A 5 -16.36 -16.08 -5.40
N THR A 6 -15.07 -16.21 -5.11
CA THR A 6 -14.04 -15.27 -5.58
C THR A 6 -13.87 -15.33 -7.09
N ARG A 7 -14.19 -16.45 -7.75
CA ARG A 7 -13.99 -16.62 -9.19
C ARG A 7 -14.99 -15.80 -9.98
N LEU A 8 -16.27 -15.88 -9.64
CA LEU A 8 -17.32 -15.08 -10.29
C LEU A 8 -17.08 -13.59 -10.10
N ILE A 9 -16.61 -13.18 -8.91
CA ILE A 9 -16.26 -11.79 -8.64
C ILE A 9 -15.09 -11.35 -9.53
N CYS A 10 -14.02 -12.16 -9.62
CA CYS A 10 -12.88 -11.87 -10.48
C CYS A 10 -13.29 -11.73 -11.95
N GLU A 11 -14.14 -12.64 -12.44
CA GLU A 11 -14.62 -12.63 -13.82
C GLU A 11 -15.38 -11.33 -14.13
N ASN A 12 -16.35 -10.97 -13.31
CA ASN A 12 -17.14 -9.75 -13.50
C ASN A 12 -16.27 -8.49 -13.43
N MET A 13 -15.31 -8.43 -12.50
CA MET A 13 -14.39 -7.30 -12.39
C MET A 13 -13.48 -7.19 -13.62
N LEU A 14 -12.90 -8.29 -14.09
CA LEU A 14 -12.07 -8.28 -15.30
C LEU A 14 -12.88 -7.83 -16.53
N MET A 15 -14.13 -8.30 -16.67
CA MET A 15 -15.02 -7.82 -17.73
C MET A 15 -15.26 -6.31 -17.64
N SER A 16 -15.49 -5.78 -16.43
CA SER A 16 -15.70 -4.35 -16.22
C SER A 16 -14.47 -3.49 -16.55
N GLU A 17 -13.27 -4.06 -16.43
CA GLU A 17 -12.00 -3.41 -16.79
C GLU A 17 -11.64 -3.57 -18.29
N GLY A 18 -12.49 -4.25 -19.08
CA GLY A 18 -12.37 -4.38 -20.53
C GLY A 18 -11.62 -5.62 -21.03
N PHE A 19 -11.41 -6.62 -20.17
CA PHE A 19 -10.81 -7.90 -20.58
C PHE A 19 -11.84 -8.76 -21.33
N ARG A 20 -11.45 -9.29 -22.50
CA ARG A 20 -12.29 -10.19 -23.30
C ARG A 20 -12.21 -11.64 -22.82
N GLY A 21 -11.04 -12.09 -22.37
CA GLY A 21 -10.77 -13.43 -21.88
C GLY A 21 -11.10 -13.65 -20.40
N ALA A 22 -11.96 -12.83 -19.80
CA ALA A 22 -12.15 -12.70 -18.36
C ALA A 22 -12.42 -14.04 -17.63
N ARG A 23 -13.19 -14.96 -18.22
CA ARG A 23 -13.52 -16.26 -17.61
C ARG A 23 -12.29 -17.15 -17.38
N MET A 24 -11.41 -17.24 -18.37
CA MET A 24 -10.18 -18.04 -18.27
C MET A 24 -9.15 -17.35 -17.38
N LEU A 25 -9.05 -16.02 -17.49
CA LEU A 25 -8.17 -15.19 -16.67
C LEU A 25 -8.54 -15.26 -15.18
N ALA A 26 -9.84 -15.20 -14.85
CA ALA A 26 -10.34 -15.36 -13.49
C ALA A 26 -10.03 -16.74 -12.92
N TYR A 27 -10.09 -17.79 -13.74
CA TYR A 27 -9.69 -19.14 -13.34
C TYR A 27 -8.20 -19.20 -13.00
N LYS A 28 -7.32 -18.65 -13.85
CA LYS A 28 -5.88 -18.58 -13.58
C LYS A 28 -5.58 -17.76 -12.32
N PHE A 29 -6.23 -16.61 -12.16
CA PHE A 29 -6.09 -15.74 -10.99
C PHE A 29 -6.42 -16.47 -9.69
N THR A 30 -7.62 -17.07 -9.62
CA THR A 30 -8.07 -17.76 -8.41
C THR A 30 -7.25 -19.00 -8.11
N THR A 31 -6.82 -19.73 -9.15
CA THR A 31 -5.91 -20.87 -9.01
C THR A 31 -4.57 -20.42 -8.42
N LEU A 32 -3.95 -19.35 -8.92
CA LEU A 32 -2.70 -18.82 -8.39
C LEU A 32 -2.83 -18.44 -6.91
N TYR A 33 -3.89 -17.75 -6.52
CA TYR A 33 -4.11 -17.32 -5.13
C TYR A 33 -4.33 -18.51 -4.20
N ASN A 34 -5.08 -19.52 -4.64
CA ASN A 34 -5.28 -20.74 -3.85
C ASN A 34 -3.97 -21.52 -3.68
N LEU A 35 -3.21 -21.72 -4.76
CA LEU A 35 -1.90 -22.37 -4.71
C LEU A 35 -0.91 -21.57 -3.84
N SER A 36 -0.90 -20.24 -3.95
CA SER A 36 -0.02 -19.39 -3.15
C SER A 36 -0.36 -19.48 -1.66
N LYS A 37 -1.64 -19.59 -1.31
CA LYS A 37 -2.09 -19.78 0.07
C LYS A 37 -1.67 -21.13 0.66
N GLU A 38 -1.64 -22.18 -0.17
CA GLU A 38 -1.31 -23.55 0.25
C GLU A 38 0.20 -23.84 0.26
N LEU A 39 0.95 -23.29 -0.69
CA LEU A 39 2.35 -23.64 -0.93
C LEU A 39 3.35 -22.67 -0.30
N LEU A 40 2.99 -21.39 -0.12
CA LEU A 40 3.90 -20.42 0.47
C LEU A 40 3.91 -20.54 1.99
N SER A 41 4.97 -20.01 2.60
CA SER A 41 5.10 -20.00 4.06
C SER A 41 3.94 -19.25 4.74
N GLN A 42 3.52 -19.70 5.91
CA GLN A 42 2.41 -19.10 6.66
C GLN A 42 2.88 -17.82 7.39
N GLN A 43 2.84 -16.69 6.69
CA GLN A 43 3.18 -15.38 7.24
C GLN A 43 1.91 -14.62 7.67
N LYS A 44 1.96 -13.93 8.81
CA LYS A 44 0.82 -13.14 9.34
C LYS A 44 0.40 -11.98 8.42
N PHE A 45 1.32 -11.49 7.60
CA PHE A 45 1.10 -10.34 6.70
C PHE A 45 0.66 -10.75 5.29
N TYR A 46 0.55 -12.05 4.99
CA TYR A 46 0.01 -12.51 3.71
C TYR A 46 -1.51 -12.38 3.71
N ASP A 47 -2.03 -11.58 2.77
CA ASP A 47 -3.46 -11.43 2.52
C ASP A 47 -3.81 -11.95 1.12
N TRP A 48 -4.49 -13.09 1.08
CA TRP A 48 -5.08 -13.69 -0.13
C TRP A 48 -6.60 -13.47 -0.20
N GLY A 49 -7.13 -12.56 0.61
CA GLY A 49 -8.56 -12.26 0.72
C GLY A 49 -9.09 -11.34 -0.38
N LEU A 50 -10.40 -11.07 -0.33
CA LEU A 50 -11.11 -10.35 -1.38
C LEU A 50 -10.63 -8.90 -1.57
N ARG A 51 -10.15 -8.23 -0.52
CA ARG A 51 -9.59 -6.87 -0.64
C ARG A 51 -8.28 -6.85 -1.42
N ALA A 52 -7.39 -7.81 -1.16
CA ALA A 52 -6.18 -7.99 -1.96
C ALA A 52 -6.54 -8.31 -3.41
N THR A 53 -7.48 -9.22 -3.64
CA THR A 53 -7.99 -9.56 -4.97
C THR A 53 -8.50 -8.33 -5.74
N LYS A 54 -9.39 -7.53 -5.13
CA LYS A 54 -9.91 -6.31 -5.76
C LYS A 54 -8.81 -5.32 -6.12
N ALA A 55 -7.81 -5.14 -5.25
CA ALA A 55 -6.69 -4.25 -5.49
C ALA A 55 -5.87 -4.68 -6.73
N VAL A 56 -5.55 -5.97 -6.87
CA VAL A 56 -4.82 -6.46 -8.06
C VAL A 56 -5.62 -6.31 -9.34
N LEU A 57 -6.92 -6.60 -9.30
CA LEU A 57 -7.78 -6.49 -10.49
C LEU A 57 -7.87 -5.04 -10.97
N ARG A 58 -7.93 -4.07 -10.04
CA ARG A 58 -7.88 -2.64 -10.38
C ARG A 58 -6.54 -2.25 -11.02
N VAL A 59 -5.43 -2.76 -10.51
CA VAL A 59 -4.09 -2.56 -11.10
C VAL A 59 -4.03 -3.16 -12.51
N ALA A 60 -4.55 -4.38 -12.68
CA ALA A 60 -4.61 -5.05 -13.98
C ALA A 60 -5.43 -4.24 -15.00
N GLY A 61 -6.56 -3.66 -14.58
CA GLY A 61 -7.35 -2.75 -15.41
C GLY A 61 -6.60 -1.47 -15.82
N GLY A 62 -5.84 -0.89 -14.89
CA GLY A 62 -4.94 0.23 -15.18
C GLY A 62 -3.88 -0.12 -16.23
N LEU A 63 -3.19 -1.25 -16.04
CA LEU A 63 -2.20 -1.75 -17.00
C LEU A 63 -2.83 -2.09 -18.36
N LYS A 64 -4.06 -2.61 -18.38
CA LYS A 64 -4.79 -2.91 -19.62
C LYS A 64 -5.09 -1.65 -20.43
N ARG A 65 -5.46 -0.54 -19.76
CA ARG A 65 -5.70 0.76 -20.42
C ARG A 65 -4.42 1.41 -20.93
N ALA A 66 -3.32 1.25 -20.20
CA ALA A 66 -2.01 1.78 -20.60
C ALA A 66 -1.34 0.95 -21.71
N ALA A 67 -1.68 -0.34 -21.84
CA ALA A 67 -1.09 -1.24 -22.81
C ALA A 67 -1.56 -0.93 -24.25
N PRO A 68 -0.68 -1.08 -25.25
CA PRO A 68 -1.05 -0.93 -26.66
C PRO A 68 -2.21 -1.86 -27.07
N PRO A 69 -3.06 -1.44 -28.02
CA PRO A 69 -4.11 -2.30 -28.56
C PRO A 69 -3.53 -3.60 -29.11
N GLY A 70 -4.17 -4.73 -28.77
CA GLY A 70 -3.73 -6.06 -29.20
C GLY A 70 -2.71 -6.74 -28.29
N THR A 71 -2.26 -6.09 -27.22
CA THR A 71 -1.44 -6.76 -26.18
C THR A 71 -2.19 -7.95 -25.58
N ASP A 72 -1.49 -9.08 -25.45
CA ASP A 72 -2.02 -10.30 -24.85
C ASP A 72 -2.47 -10.04 -23.40
N GLU A 73 -3.74 -10.34 -23.11
CA GLU A 73 -4.35 -10.14 -21.80
C GLU A 73 -3.70 -11.02 -20.72
N ASP A 74 -3.18 -12.20 -21.09
CA ASP A 74 -2.45 -13.07 -20.19
C ASP A 74 -1.19 -12.37 -19.66
N ILE A 75 -0.47 -11.63 -20.52
CA ILE A 75 0.74 -10.89 -20.15
C ILE A 75 0.40 -9.74 -19.18
N VAL A 76 -0.68 -9.02 -19.47
CA VAL A 76 -1.13 -7.90 -18.62
C VAL A 76 -1.51 -8.40 -17.22
N LEU A 77 -2.27 -9.49 -17.14
CA LEU A 77 -2.68 -10.05 -15.85
C LEU A 77 -1.49 -10.62 -15.07
N MET A 78 -0.59 -11.34 -15.75
CA MET A 78 0.62 -11.90 -15.13
C MET A 78 1.51 -10.80 -14.54
N ARG A 79 1.72 -9.69 -15.28
CA ARG A 79 2.44 -8.50 -14.77
C ARG A 79 1.78 -7.94 -13.52
N ALA A 80 0.47 -7.70 -13.55
CA ALA A 80 -0.25 -7.16 -12.40
C ALA A 80 -0.14 -8.07 -11.17
N LEU A 81 -0.29 -9.38 -11.36
CA LEU A 81 -0.17 -10.38 -10.30
C LEU A 81 1.23 -10.44 -9.72
N ARG A 82 2.25 -10.43 -10.58
CA ARG A 82 3.65 -10.52 -10.18
C ARG A 82 4.08 -9.27 -9.44
N ASP A 83 3.92 -8.11 -10.06
CA ASP A 83 4.50 -6.86 -9.58
C ASP A 83 3.78 -6.37 -8.31
N PHE A 84 2.49 -6.68 -8.13
CA PHE A 84 1.77 -6.35 -6.89
C PHE A 84 2.12 -7.24 -5.70
N ASN A 85 2.39 -8.53 -5.93
CA ASN A 85 2.59 -9.49 -4.84
C ASN A 85 4.07 -9.66 -4.45
N LEU A 86 5.00 -9.60 -5.40
CA LEU A 86 6.43 -9.78 -5.11
C LEU A 86 6.99 -8.87 -4.01
N PRO A 87 6.61 -7.58 -3.89
CA PRO A 87 7.11 -6.71 -2.82
C PRO A 87 6.71 -7.18 -1.42
N LYS A 88 5.60 -7.93 -1.32
CA LYS A 88 4.99 -8.39 -0.06
C LYS A 88 5.53 -9.74 0.40
N LEU A 89 6.15 -10.51 -0.48
CA LEU A 89 6.64 -11.84 -0.19
C LEU A 89 8.03 -11.81 0.46
N VAL A 90 8.28 -12.77 1.36
CA VAL A 90 9.64 -13.02 1.87
C VAL A 90 10.53 -13.56 0.75
N GLN A 91 11.84 -13.42 0.91
CA GLN A 91 12.79 -13.71 -0.17
C GLN A 91 12.71 -15.18 -0.64
N GLU A 92 12.52 -16.10 0.31
CA GLU A 92 12.41 -17.54 0.06
C GLU A 92 11.15 -17.90 -0.75
N ASP A 93 10.05 -17.18 -0.51
CA ASP A 93 8.76 -17.41 -1.17
C ASP A 93 8.68 -16.77 -2.56
N LYS A 94 9.52 -15.77 -2.86
CA LYS A 94 9.51 -15.09 -4.16
C LYS A 94 9.80 -16.03 -5.32
N ASP A 95 10.75 -16.95 -5.16
CA ASP A 95 11.12 -17.88 -6.23
C ASP A 95 10.02 -18.92 -6.48
N ILE A 96 9.39 -19.42 -5.41
CA ILE A 96 8.22 -20.30 -5.51
C ILE A 96 7.09 -19.57 -6.23
N PHE A 97 6.79 -18.34 -5.84
CA PHE A 97 5.72 -17.56 -6.48
C PHE A 97 5.99 -17.27 -7.96
N ARG A 98 7.25 -16.99 -8.34
CA ARG A 98 7.64 -16.81 -9.75
C ARG A 98 7.42 -18.09 -10.56
N GLN A 99 7.76 -19.25 -9.99
CA GLN A 99 7.53 -20.55 -10.64
C GLN A 99 6.03 -20.81 -10.82
N LEU A 100 5.21 -20.59 -9.79
CA LEU A 100 3.75 -20.72 -9.90
C LEU A 100 3.15 -19.80 -10.98
N CYS A 101 3.63 -18.57 -11.08
CA CYS A 101 3.26 -17.65 -12.16
C CYS A 101 3.69 -18.18 -13.54
N SER A 102 4.89 -18.73 -13.66
CA SER A 102 5.38 -19.30 -14.93
C SER A 102 4.56 -20.52 -15.37
N ASP A 103 4.15 -21.37 -14.44
CA ASP A 103 3.37 -22.57 -14.71
C ASP A 103 1.94 -22.24 -15.17
N LEU A 104 1.31 -21.21 -14.57
CA LEU A 104 -0.03 -20.77 -14.95
C LEU A 104 -0.06 -19.91 -16.23
N PHE A 105 1.06 -19.28 -16.58
CA PHE A 105 1.20 -18.43 -17.77
C PHE A 105 2.38 -18.89 -18.65
N PRO A 106 2.30 -20.08 -19.26
CA PRO A 106 3.40 -20.65 -20.05
C PRO A 106 3.76 -19.76 -21.24
N GLY A 107 5.07 -19.65 -21.51
CA GLY A 107 5.63 -18.86 -22.62
C GLY A 107 5.62 -17.35 -22.40
N ARG A 108 5.23 -16.87 -21.21
CA ARG A 108 5.06 -15.44 -20.88
C ARG A 108 5.85 -15.01 -19.64
N SER A 109 6.82 -15.81 -19.23
CA SER A 109 7.62 -15.60 -18.00
C SER A 109 8.68 -14.50 -18.13
N ASN A 110 9.23 -14.27 -19.34
CA ASN A 110 10.30 -13.29 -19.60
C ASN A 110 9.81 -11.86 -19.82
N VAL A 111 8.68 -11.51 -19.23
CA VAL A 111 8.09 -10.20 -19.41
C VAL A 111 8.78 -9.21 -18.47
N GLU A 112 9.53 -8.25 -19.01
CA GLU A 112 10.21 -7.25 -18.18
C GLU A 112 9.22 -6.41 -17.36
N ARG A 113 9.66 -6.03 -16.15
CA ARG A 113 8.96 -5.06 -15.30
C ARG A 113 9.08 -3.70 -15.96
N ILE A 114 7.95 -3.02 -16.13
CA ILE A 114 7.95 -1.63 -16.57
C ILE A 114 8.30 -0.79 -15.36
N MET A 115 9.45 -0.12 -15.39
CA MET A 115 9.88 0.79 -14.35
C MET A 115 9.78 2.22 -14.85
N ASP A 116 9.40 3.12 -13.96
CA ASP A 116 9.47 4.55 -14.22
C ASP A 116 10.94 5.01 -14.16
N GLU A 117 11.56 5.20 -15.32
CA GLU A 117 12.96 5.60 -15.45
C GLU A 117 13.24 6.97 -14.82
N GLU A 118 12.27 7.89 -14.85
CA GLU A 118 12.39 9.21 -14.27
C GLU A 118 12.45 9.10 -12.74
N LEU A 119 11.55 8.29 -12.16
CA LEU A 119 11.55 8.00 -10.73
C LEU A 119 12.84 7.29 -10.30
N VAL A 120 13.30 6.28 -11.03
CA VAL A 120 14.56 5.56 -10.72
C VAL A 120 15.75 6.51 -10.69
N THR A 121 15.81 7.43 -11.65
CA THR A 121 16.87 8.44 -11.73
C THR A 121 16.80 9.42 -10.56
N ALA A 122 15.61 9.92 -10.22
CA ALA A 122 15.39 10.79 -9.08
C ALA A 122 15.71 10.11 -7.74
N VAL A 123 15.38 8.83 -7.59
CA VAL A 123 15.71 8.02 -6.41
C VAL A 123 17.22 7.86 -6.25
N ARG A 124 17.95 7.62 -7.35
CA ARG A 124 19.41 7.54 -7.34
C ARG A 124 20.03 8.87 -6.88
N GLU A 125 19.57 9.98 -7.44
CA GLU A 125 20.06 11.32 -7.06
C GLU A 125 19.72 11.66 -5.60
N ALA A 126 18.48 11.35 -5.16
CA ALA A 126 18.05 11.54 -3.78
C ALA A 126 18.89 10.73 -2.79
N SER A 127 19.20 9.47 -3.13
CA SER A 127 20.02 8.59 -2.30
C SER A 127 21.42 9.17 -2.10
N LEU A 128 22.04 9.67 -3.17
CA LEU A 128 23.36 10.32 -3.10
C LEU A 128 23.32 11.62 -2.27
N LYS A 129 22.28 12.45 -2.42
CA LYS A 129 22.10 13.67 -1.62
C LYS A 129 21.96 13.39 -0.12
N LEU A 130 21.35 12.26 0.23
CA LEU A 130 21.21 11.80 1.61
C LEU A 130 22.46 11.10 2.16
N GLY A 131 23.54 11.00 1.37
CA GLY A 131 24.78 10.32 1.75
C GLY A 131 24.65 8.79 1.79
N LEU A 132 23.68 8.23 1.08
CA LEU A 132 23.43 6.78 1.00
C LEU A 132 24.09 6.19 -0.25
N GLN A 133 24.39 4.88 -0.19
CA GLN A 133 24.83 4.12 -1.35
C GLN A 133 23.60 3.65 -2.14
N PRO A 134 23.45 4.00 -3.44
CA PRO A 134 22.32 3.60 -4.26
C PRO A 134 22.47 2.15 -4.72
N GLU A 135 22.35 1.20 -3.78
CA GLU A 135 22.31 -0.23 -4.08
C GLU A 135 21.01 -0.59 -4.80
N ALA A 136 21.07 -1.52 -5.76
CA ALA A 136 19.90 -1.94 -6.55
C ALA A 136 18.71 -2.36 -5.69
N GLY A 137 18.93 -3.22 -4.68
CA GLY A 137 17.86 -3.67 -3.78
C GLY A 137 17.22 -2.54 -2.97
N PHE A 138 18.00 -1.52 -2.58
CA PHE A 138 17.46 -0.34 -1.90
C PHE A 138 16.62 0.51 -2.86
N MET A 139 17.12 0.78 -4.06
CA MET A 139 16.39 1.54 -5.08
C MET A 139 15.07 0.86 -5.47
N ASP A 140 15.09 -0.47 -5.66
CA ASP A 140 13.91 -1.26 -5.94
C ASP A 140 12.85 -1.10 -4.85
N LYS A 141 13.26 -1.16 -3.57
CA LYS A 141 12.35 -0.98 -2.43
C LYS A 141 11.74 0.43 -2.36
N VAL A 142 12.49 1.46 -2.74
CA VAL A 142 11.97 2.84 -2.82
C VAL A 142 10.93 2.98 -3.93
N VAL A 143 11.18 2.37 -5.10
CA VAL A 143 10.24 2.36 -6.23
C VAL A 143 8.98 1.55 -5.89
N GLU A 144 9.14 0.37 -5.28
CA GLU A 144 8.03 -0.47 -4.81
C GLU A 144 7.12 0.31 -3.83
N LEU A 145 7.70 1.12 -2.92
CA LEU A 145 6.91 1.95 -2.00
C LEU A 145 6.05 2.97 -2.76
N GLN A 146 6.59 3.62 -3.80
CA GLN A 146 5.83 4.55 -4.63
C GLN A 146 4.68 3.86 -5.36
N GLU A 147 4.95 2.68 -5.94
CA GLU A 147 3.92 1.88 -6.62
C GLU A 147 2.79 1.50 -5.66
N LEU A 148 3.12 1.14 -4.42
CA LEU A 148 2.12 0.86 -3.38
C LEU A 148 1.28 2.09 -3.03
N PHE A 149 1.88 3.29 -2.90
CA PHE A 149 1.13 4.53 -2.64
C PHE A 149 0.20 4.95 -3.78
N ASN A 150 0.47 4.54 -5.01
CA ASN A 150 -0.43 4.77 -6.15
C ASN A 150 -1.69 3.90 -6.08
N ILE A 151 -1.62 2.76 -5.38
CA ILE A 151 -2.70 1.77 -5.32
C ILE A 151 -3.51 1.90 -4.03
N ARG A 152 -2.83 2.09 -2.90
CA ARG A 152 -3.45 2.17 -1.58
C ARG A 152 -3.00 3.42 -0.86
N HIS A 153 -3.92 3.98 -0.07
CA HIS A 153 -3.63 5.19 0.71
C HIS A 153 -2.95 4.90 2.04
N SER A 154 -2.91 3.64 2.48
CA SER A 154 -2.27 3.18 3.71
C SER A 154 -1.27 2.07 3.38
N VAL A 155 -0.02 2.19 3.84
CA VAL A 155 1.04 1.21 3.54
C VAL A 155 1.85 0.91 4.79
N PHE A 156 2.20 -0.36 5.01
CA PHE A 156 3.06 -0.82 6.10
C PHE A 156 4.47 -1.14 5.59
N ILE A 157 5.49 -0.59 6.24
CA ILE A 157 6.89 -0.99 6.08
C ILE A 157 7.28 -1.81 7.31
N ILE A 158 7.51 -3.11 7.09
CA ILE A 158 7.80 -4.09 8.14
C ILE A 158 9.26 -4.50 8.04
N GLY A 159 9.95 -4.55 9.18
CA GLY A 159 11.30 -5.08 9.26
C GLY A 159 11.96 -4.77 10.59
N PRO A 160 13.11 -5.39 10.90
CA PRO A 160 13.79 -5.16 12.16
C PRO A 160 14.29 -3.70 12.27
N ALA A 161 14.67 -3.32 13.49
CA ALA A 161 15.37 -2.05 13.72
C ALA A 161 16.67 -2.01 12.90
N SER A 162 17.06 -0.81 12.46
CA SER A 162 18.26 -0.58 11.65
C SER A 162 18.28 -1.24 10.26
N ALA A 163 17.15 -1.75 9.76
CA ALA A 163 17.03 -2.32 8.41
C ALA A 163 16.90 -1.26 7.29
N GLY A 164 17.13 0.03 7.58
CA GLY A 164 17.02 1.10 6.59
C GLY A 164 15.60 1.53 6.21
N LYS A 165 14.56 1.04 6.89
CA LYS A 165 13.13 1.38 6.66
C LYS A 165 12.90 2.89 6.59
N THR A 166 13.38 3.61 7.61
CA THR A 166 13.30 5.07 7.67
C THR A 166 13.99 5.74 6.48
N LYS A 167 15.09 5.16 5.99
CA LYS A 167 15.82 5.70 4.83
C LYS A 167 15.10 5.47 3.52
N ILE A 168 14.31 4.39 3.38
CA ILE A 168 13.52 4.11 2.17
C ILE A 168 12.51 5.24 1.92
N TRP A 169 11.65 5.53 2.89
CA TRP A 169 10.63 6.56 2.68
C TRP A 169 11.21 7.98 2.69
N ASN A 170 12.32 8.23 3.39
CA ASN A 170 13.05 9.50 3.29
C ASN A 170 13.67 9.71 1.90
N ALA A 171 14.24 8.66 1.31
CA ALA A 171 14.76 8.70 -0.05
C ALA A 171 13.63 8.96 -1.05
N LEU A 172 12.45 8.32 -0.87
CA LEU A 172 11.28 8.61 -1.69
C LEU A 172 10.81 10.06 -1.54
N ALA A 173 10.71 10.56 -0.30
CA ALA A 173 10.32 11.94 -0.04
C ALA A 173 11.27 12.95 -0.71
N SER A 174 12.57 12.68 -0.67
CA SER A 174 13.57 13.49 -1.36
C SER A 174 13.49 13.36 -2.89
N ALA A 175 13.21 12.17 -3.42
CA ALA A 175 13.03 11.95 -4.85
C ALA A 175 11.82 12.72 -5.38
N GLN A 176 10.70 12.72 -4.65
CA GLN A 176 9.51 13.48 -5.00
C GLN A 176 9.77 14.99 -5.08
N LYS A 177 10.60 15.54 -4.19
CA LYS A 177 11.03 16.95 -4.26
C LYS A 177 11.89 17.25 -5.48
N ILE A 178 12.73 16.30 -5.92
CA ILE A 178 13.52 16.43 -7.16
C ILE A 178 12.62 16.45 -8.39
N LEU A 179 11.56 15.63 -8.38
CA LEU A 179 10.50 15.62 -9.40
C LEU A 179 9.56 16.84 -9.32
N LYS A 180 9.90 17.86 -8.52
CA LYS A 180 9.14 19.10 -8.33
C LYS A 180 7.73 18.91 -7.75
N ASN A 181 7.49 17.79 -7.04
CA ASN A 181 6.27 17.60 -6.26
C ASN A 181 6.41 18.30 -4.89
N ASP A 182 5.36 19.00 -4.46
CA ASP A 182 5.33 19.66 -3.15
C ASP A 182 4.85 18.67 -2.09
N LEU A 183 5.83 18.00 -1.48
CA LEU A 183 5.62 16.95 -0.50
C LEU A 183 5.85 17.45 0.92
N VAL A 184 4.85 17.23 1.77
CA VAL A 184 4.92 17.40 3.23
C VAL A 184 4.69 16.07 3.92
N TYR A 185 5.48 15.78 4.94
CA TYR A 185 5.27 14.62 5.79
C TYR A 185 5.35 15.01 7.27
N VAL A 186 4.58 14.30 8.11
CA VAL A 186 4.59 14.49 9.56
C VAL A 186 4.81 13.15 10.24
N PRO A 187 5.96 12.94 10.91
CA PRO A 187 6.22 11.75 11.70
C PRO A 187 5.57 11.86 13.08
N ILE A 188 4.89 10.79 13.51
CA ILE A 188 4.20 10.67 14.79
C ILE A 188 4.53 9.31 15.36
N ASN A 189 4.93 9.26 16.63
CA ASN A 189 5.03 8.00 17.36
C ASN A 189 3.75 7.79 18.19
N PRO A 190 2.85 6.88 17.79
CA PRO A 190 1.57 6.68 18.47
C PRO A 190 1.75 6.15 19.90
N LYS A 191 2.86 5.47 20.22
CA LYS A 191 3.15 4.94 21.56
C LYS A 191 3.80 5.95 22.49
N ALA A 192 4.24 7.10 21.97
CA ALA A 192 4.83 8.16 22.81
C ALA A 192 3.77 8.92 23.63
N VAL A 193 2.49 8.80 23.26
CA VAL A 193 1.35 9.49 23.88
C VAL A 193 0.26 8.48 24.24
N LYS A 194 -0.69 8.90 25.08
CA LYS A 194 -1.86 8.07 25.36
C LYS A 194 -2.83 8.09 24.18
N ASN A 195 -3.66 7.06 24.07
CA ASN A 195 -4.66 6.95 22.99
C ASN A 195 -5.61 8.17 22.97
N ASP A 196 -6.01 8.64 24.15
CA ASP A 196 -6.80 9.86 24.36
C ASP A 196 -6.10 11.11 23.82
N ASP A 197 -4.79 11.25 24.01
CA ASP A 197 -4.02 12.39 23.50
C ASP A 197 -3.73 12.28 21.99
N LEU A 198 -3.82 11.07 21.42
CA LEU A 198 -3.62 10.83 20.00
C LEU A 198 -4.87 11.18 19.18
N TYR A 199 -6.05 10.76 19.62
CA TYR A 199 -7.32 10.96 18.90
C TYR A 199 -8.21 12.07 19.47
N GLY A 200 -8.00 12.45 20.72
CA GLY A 200 -8.83 13.39 21.45
C GLY A 200 -9.77 12.70 22.43
N TYR A 201 -10.15 13.44 23.47
CA TYR A 201 -11.01 12.96 24.53
C TYR A 201 -11.95 14.05 25.03
N LEU A 202 -13.08 13.63 25.60
CA LEU A 202 -14.05 14.52 26.21
C LEU A 202 -13.76 14.67 27.70
N ARG A 203 -13.37 15.87 28.15
CA ARG A 203 -13.15 16.16 29.57
C ARG A 203 -14.31 16.97 30.11
N LYS A 204 -15.11 16.34 30.98
CA LYS A 204 -16.37 16.89 31.52
C LYS A 204 -17.38 17.21 30.40
N THR A 205 -17.23 18.35 29.75
CA THR A 205 -18.09 18.87 28.68
C THR A 205 -17.30 19.53 27.55
N GLU A 206 -15.98 19.63 27.67
CA GLU A 206 -15.11 20.25 26.67
C GLU A 206 -14.35 19.18 25.91
N TRP A 207 -14.35 19.31 24.58
CA TRP A 207 -13.62 18.42 23.70
C TRP A 207 -12.17 18.88 23.61
N HIS A 208 -11.23 17.97 23.90
CA HIS A 208 -9.81 18.19 23.67
C HIS A 208 -9.39 17.40 22.44
N ASP A 209 -8.87 18.12 21.44
CA ASP A 209 -8.38 17.51 20.21
C ASP A 209 -7.08 16.73 20.44
N GLY A 210 -6.98 15.56 19.81
CA GLY A 210 -5.76 14.79 19.77
C GLY A 210 -4.77 15.30 18.72
N ILE A 211 -3.53 14.82 18.81
CA ILE A 211 -2.45 15.18 17.89
C ILE A 211 -2.78 14.74 16.46
N LEU A 212 -3.19 13.47 16.29
CA LEU A 212 -3.45 12.90 14.97
C LEU A 212 -4.72 13.48 14.34
N SER A 213 -5.78 13.67 15.14
CA SER A 213 -7.02 14.30 14.66
C SER A 213 -6.77 15.73 14.18
N THR A 214 -5.96 16.50 14.92
CA THR A 214 -5.61 17.88 14.52
C THR A 214 -4.83 17.89 13.20
N ILE A 215 -3.79 17.07 13.09
CA ILE A 215 -2.96 16.98 11.86
C ILE A 215 -3.80 16.55 10.67
N MET A 216 -4.64 15.52 10.81
CA MET A 216 -5.51 15.07 9.73
C MET A 216 -6.53 16.13 9.32
N ARG A 217 -7.12 16.84 10.29
CA ARG A 217 -8.08 17.92 10.03
C ARG A 217 -7.43 19.07 9.28
N ASP A 218 -6.25 19.48 9.71
CA ASP A 218 -5.52 20.59 9.08
C ASP A 218 -5.02 20.23 7.69
N MET A 219 -4.53 18.99 7.49
CA MET A 219 -4.17 18.49 6.16
C MET A 219 -5.37 18.39 5.21
N ALA A 220 -6.52 17.94 5.70
CA ALA A 220 -7.74 17.81 4.92
C ALA A 220 -8.37 19.16 4.55
N ARG A 221 -8.27 20.16 5.43
CA ARG A 221 -8.79 21.52 5.21
C ARG A 221 -7.78 22.48 4.56
N ASN A 222 -6.54 22.03 4.33
CA ASN A 222 -5.44 22.88 3.86
C ASN A 222 -5.21 24.10 4.78
N ASN A 223 -5.30 23.89 6.09
CA ASN A 223 -4.96 24.90 7.07
C ASN A 223 -3.43 25.02 7.17
N SER A 224 -2.92 26.24 7.37
CA SER A 224 -1.48 26.49 7.55
C SER A 224 -0.89 25.53 8.61
N PRO A 225 0.23 24.84 8.34
CA PRO A 225 1.19 25.05 7.23
C PRO A 225 0.85 24.32 5.92
N TYR A 226 -0.27 23.61 5.85
CA TYR A 226 -0.68 22.84 4.68
C TYR A 226 -1.36 23.75 3.65
N ARG A 227 -1.13 23.48 2.37
CA ARG A 227 -1.70 24.26 1.27
C ARG A 227 -2.36 23.34 0.24
N GLU A 228 -3.12 23.91 -0.67
CA GLU A 228 -3.81 23.16 -1.72
C GLU A 228 -2.83 22.73 -2.83
N GLU A 229 -1.77 23.49 -3.07
CA GLU A 229 -0.74 23.17 -4.06
C GLU A 229 0.11 21.94 -3.67
N GLN A 230 0.07 21.54 -2.40
CA GLN A 230 0.75 20.34 -1.90
C GLN A 230 0.02 19.09 -2.38
N ASN A 231 0.55 18.51 -3.45
CA ASN A 231 -0.01 17.32 -4.07
C ASN A 231 0.28 16.02 -3.31
N ILE A 232 1.20 16.03 -2.33
CA ILE A 232 1.54 14.83 -1.55
C ILE A 232 1.65 15.17 -0.05
N LYS A 233 0.80 14.53 0.77
CA LYS A 233 0.77 14.73 2.23
C LYS A 233 0.87 13.39 2.95
N TRP A 234 1.95 13.16 3.68
CA TRP A 234 2.16 11.88 4.38
C TRP A 234 2.06 12.04 5.89
N ILE A 235 1.38 11.09 6.54
CA ILE A 235 1.44 10.91 7.98
C ILE A 235 2.22 9.62 8.22
N VAL A 236 3.39 9.73 8.84
CA VAL A 236 4.25 8.59 9.13
C VAL A 236 4.04 8.20 10.60
N LEU A 237 3.50 7.01 10.82
CA LEU A 237 3.26 6.43 12.13
C LEU A 237 4.41 5.47 12.43
N ASP A 238 5.37 5.94 13.22
CA ASP A 238 6.57 5.19 13.62
C ASP A 238 6.38 4.61 15.02
N GLY A 239 6.04 3.32 15.08
CA GLY A 239 5.81 2.62 16.33
C GLY A 239 5.12 1.28 16.13
N ASP A 240 5.33 0.37 17.08
CA ASP A 240 4.70 -0.94 17.04
C ASP A 240 3.17 -0.84 17.08
N VAL A 241 2.51 -1.70 16.30
CA VAL A 241 1.05 -1.78 16.26
C VAL A 241 0.51 -2.38 17.55
N ASP A 242 -0.46 -1.72 18.14
CA ASP A 242 -1.29 -2.22 19.23
C ASP A 242 -2.76 -2.19 18.77
N ALA A 243 -3.56 -3.14 19.24
CA ALA A 243 -4.98 -3.23 18.92
C ALA A 243 -5.73 -1.93 19.32
N GLU A 244 -5.38 -1.32 20.46
CA GLU A 244 -6.16 -0.19 21.01
C GLU A 244 -6.11 1.07 20.12
N TRP A 245 -4.94 1.42 19.57
CA TRP A 245 -4.82 2.63 18.76
C TRP A 245 -5.09 2.35 17.28
N ILE A 246 -4.70 1.18 16.75
CA ILE A 246 -4.89 0.88 15.33
C ILE A 246 -6.37 0.68 14.97
N GLU A 247 -7.21 0.27 15.93
CA GLU A 247 -8.62 0.04 15.69
C GLU A 247 -9.36 1.30 15.24
N SER A 248 -9.04 2.44 15.85
CA SER A 248 -9.56 3.76 15.47
C SER A 248 -9.18 4.17 14.04
N LEU A 249 -8.15 3.55 13.45
CA LEU A 249 -7.74 3.81 12.07
C LEU A 249 -8.37 2.87 11.04
N ASN A 250 -9.12 1.86 11.46
CA ASN A 250 -9.68 0.88 10.53
C ASN A 250 -10.59 1.50 9.45
N THR A 251 -11.37 2.53 9.81
CA THR A 251 -12.29 3.23 8.89
C THR A 251 -11.56 4.21 7.98
N VAL A 252 -10.35 4.67 8.34
CA VAL A 252 -9.53 5.46 7.43
C VAL A 252 -8.73 4.56 6.50
N MET A 253 -8.28 3.39 6.96
CA MET A 253 -7.53 2.44 6.15
C MET A 253 -8.40 1.73 5.09
N ASP A 254 -9.70 1.56 5.33
CA ASP A 254 -10.60 0.96 4.36
C ASP A 254 -11.07 1.93 3.25
N ASP A 255 -11.97 1.46 2.40
CA ASP A 255 -12.51 2.23 1.27
C ASP A 255 -13.31 3.47 1.70
N ASN A 256 -13.72 3.57 2.98
CA ASN A 256 -14.45 4.75 3.47
C ASN A 256 -13.55 5.97 3.57
N LYS A 257 -12.25 5.79 3.83
CA LYS A 257 -11.24 6.87 3.91
C LYS A 257 -11.64 7.99 4.89
N VAL A 258 -12.21 7.64 6.04
CA VAL A 258 -12.67 8.62 7.04
C VAL A 258 -12.21 8.21 8.42
N LEU A 259 -11.55 9.12 9.14
CA LEU A 259 -11.31 8.98 10.58
C LEU A 259 -12.59 9.39 11.33
N THR A 260 -13.09 8.50 12.17
CA THR A 260 -14.26 8.77 13.03
C THR A 260 -13.79 8.87 14.47
N LEU A 261 -13.95 10.06 15.07
CA LEU A 261 -13.58 10.31 16.45
C LEU A 261 -14.71 9.93 17.42
N VAL A 262 -14.38 9.79 18.70
CA VAL A 262 -15.37 9.56 19.78
C VAL A 262 -16.37 10.72 19.90
N SER A 263 -15.99 11.94 19.48
CA SER A 263 -16.89 13.09 19.35
C SER A 263 -17.95 12.95 18.25
N ASN A 264 -17.93 11.86 17.47
CA ASN A 264 -18.65 11.68 16.21
C ASN A 264 -18.20 12.63 15.08
N GLU A 265 -17.11 13.39 15.26
CA GLU A 265 -16.50 14.12 14.16
C GLU A 265 -15.94 13.12 13.13
N ARG A 266 -16.23 13.41 11.85
CA ARG A 266 -15.78 12.62 10.71
C ARG A 266 -14.80 13.45 9.91
N ILE A 267 -13.53 13.05 9.92
CA ILE A 267 -12.46 13.72 9.19
C ILE A 267 -12.13 12.88 7.95
N PRO A 268 -12.44 13.35 6.73
CA PRO A 268 -12.11 12.62 5.52
C PRO A 268 -10.61 12.68 5.24
N LEU A 269 -10.07 11.57 4.73
CA LEU A 269 -8.73 11.50 4.17
C LEU A 269 -8.80 12.03 2.73
N SER A 270 -8.22 13.20 2.49
CA SER A 270 -8.21 13.80 1.15
C SER A 270 -7.34 13.00 0.18
N GLU A 271 -7.59 13.15 -1.12
CA GLU A 271 -6.87 12.43 -2.16
C GLU A 271 -5.32 12.54 -2.11
N PRO A 272 -4.70 13.69 -1.75
CA PRO A 272 -3.23 13.78 -1.62
C PRO A 272 -2.68 13.13 -0.34
N MET A 273 -3.53 12.76 0.62
CA MET A 273 -3.10 12.21 1.91
C MET A 273 -2.76 10.72 1.82
N ARG A 274 -1.66 10.32 2.46
CA ARG A 274 -1.25 8.91 2.64
C ARG A 274 -0.85 8.65 4.09
N LEU A 275 -1.12 7.44 4.55
CA LEU A 275 -0.69 6.92 5.85
C LEU A 275 0.43 5.91 5.62
N LEU A 276 1.56 6.11 6.29
CA LEU A 276 2.70 5.21 6.25
C LEU A 276 2.94 4.66 7.67
N PHE A 277 2.94 3.35 7.82
CA PHE A 277 3.18 2.70 9.09
C PHE A 277 4.57 2.07 9.08
N GLU A 278 5.49 2.59 9.89
CA GLU A 278 6.80 2.00 10.10
C GLU A 278 6.75 1.13 11.36
N VAL A 279 6.84 -0.21 11.16
CA VAL A 279 6.61 -1.18 12.24
C VAL A 279 7.72 -2.22 12.29
N SER A 280 7.98 -2.79 13.48
CA SER A 280 8.95 -3.87 13.61
C SER A 280 8.36 -5.23 13.21
N ASN A 281 7.14 -5.50 13.69
CA ASN A 281 6.41 -6.74 13.48
C ASN A 281 4.90 -6.49 13.58
N LEU A 282 4.10 -7.45 13.10
CA LEU A 282 2.63 -7.40 13.14
C LEU A 282 2.06 -8.44 14.11
N ASN A 283 2.76 -8.77 15.20
CA ASN A 283 2.32 -9.84 16.08
C ASN A 283 1.02 -9.55 16.83
N HIS A 284 0.79 -8.28 17.15
CA HIS A 284 -0.38 -7.78 17.87
C HIS A 284 -1.45 -7.18 16.94
N ALA A 285 -1.21 -7.17 15.63
CA ALA A 285 -2.18 -6.68 14.65
C ALA A 285 -3.20 -7.78 14.32
N THR A 286 -4.46 -7.39 14.14
CA THR A 286 -5.50 -8.33 13.72
C THR A 286 -5.39 -8.62 12.22
N PRO A 287 -5.81 -9.81 11.73
CA PRO A 287 -5.88 -10.08 10.29
C PRO A 287 -6.75 -9.07 9.52
N ALA A 288 -7.75 -8.50 10.19
CA ALA A 288 -8.60 -7.45 9.60
C ALA A 288 -7.81 -6.15 9.34
N THR A 289 -6.89 -5.79 10.23
CA THR A 289 -5.98 -4.65 10.06
C THR A 289 -5.08 -4.87 8.84
N VAL A 290 -4.49 -6.06 8.71
CA VAL A 290 -3.62 -6.43 7.57
C VAL A 290 -4.37 -6.36 6.25
N SER A 291 -5.62 -6.84 6.20
CA SER A 291 -6.39 -6.83 4.95
C SER A 291 -6.85 -5.42 4.52
N ARG A 292 -6.95 -4.48 5.47
CA ARG A 292 -7.39 -3.10 5.20
C ARG A 292 -6.28 -2.22 4.63
N ALA A 293 -5.03 -2.48 4.98
CA ALA A 293 -3.88 -1.67 4.60
C ALA A 293 -3.10 -2.28 3.45
#